data_AF-A0A9E3UUQ8-F1
#
_entry.id   AF-A0A9E3UUQ8-F1
#
_cell.length_a   1.000
_cell.length_b   1.000
_cell.length_c   1.000
_cell.angle_alpha   90.00
_cell.angle_beta   90.00
_cell.angle_gamma   90.00
#
_symmetry.space_group_name_H-M   'P 1'
#
loop_
_entity.id
_entity.type
_entity.pdbx_description
1 polymer ?
#
loop_
_entity_poly.entity_id
_entity_poly.type
_entity_poly.pdbx_seq_one_letter_code
_entity_poly.pdbx_strand_id
1 'polypeptide(L)'
;MGVSISAWDHANGRFVAAGTGGQVLRSQPLAYLGDPRPDPLGGVRVRFEGEAGREYQVLGSFDLIQWSPVATVTPTLPIQDLILPAEATAGGYLFYRLGDGP
;
A
#
# COMPACT_ATOMS: atom_id res chain seq x y z
N MET A 1 0.08 37.72 -6.42
CA MET A 1 0.06 36.69 -7.49
C MET A 1 -0.20 35.36 -6.80
N GLY A 2 -1.37 34.76 -7.00
CA GLY A 2 -1.72 33.46 -6.41
C GLY A 2 -1.15 32.34 -7.26
N VAL A 3 -0.45 31.39 -6.64
CA VAL A 3 -0.04 30.15 -7.30
C VAL A 3 -1.24 29.21 -7.30
N SER A 4 -1.79 28.91 -8.46
CA SER A 4 -2.80 27.85 -8.60
C SER A 4 -2.09 26.50 -8.49
N ILE A 5 -2.37 25.76 -7.43
CA ILE A 5 -1.98 24.35 -7.29
C ILE A 5 -3.12 23.51 -7.86
N SER A 6 -2.87 22.80 -8.96
CA SER A 6 -3.76 21.73 -9.42
C SER A 6 -3.28 20.43 -8.78
N ALA A 7 -3.85 20.08 -7.62
CA ALA A 7 -3.57 18.80 -6.98
C ALA A 7 -4.41 17.71 -7.65
N TRP A 8 -3.75 16.62 -8.06
CA TRP A 8 -4.42 15.39 -8.50
C TRP A 8 -4.09 14.31 -7.48
N ASP A 9 -5.13 13.72 -6.88
CA ASP A 9 -4.99 12.54 -6.04
C ASP A 9 -4.82 11.33 -6.95
N HIS A 10 -3.67 10.66 -6.82
CA HIS A 10 -3.52 9.34 -7.41
C HIS A 10 -3.82 8.32 -6.32
N ALA A 11 -4.80 7.45 -6.59
CA ALA A 11 -5.10 6.25 -5.80
C ALA A 11 -3.80 5.64 -5.25
N ASN A 12 -3.75 5.45 -3.92
CA ASN A 12 -2.58 5.25 -3.04
C ASN A 12 -2.21 6.46 -2.14
N GLY A 13 -3.07 7.49 -2.04
CA GLY A 13 -2.91 8.58 -1.07
C GLY A 13 -1.65 9.43 -1.29
N ARG A 14 -1.26 9.59 -2.56
CA ARG A 14 -0.07 10.34 -2.96
C ARG A 14 -0.49 11.62 -3.66
N PHE A 15 -0.08 12.76 -3.09
CA PHE A 15 -0.31 14.07 -3.68
C PHE A 15 0.83 14.44 -4.62
N VAL A 16 0.46 14.87 -5.83
CA VAL A 16 1.40 15.44 -6.80
C VAL A 16 1.02 16.91 -7.02
N ALA A 17 1.98 17.81 -6.84
CA ALA A 17 1.82 19.22 -7.16
C ALA A 17 2.78 19.59 -8.29
N ALA A 18 2.23 20.17 -9.37
CA ALA A 18 3.00 20.75 -10.45
C ALA A 18 3.13 22.27 -10.25
N GLY A 19 4.36 22.78 -10.25
CA GLY A 19 4.69 24.20 -10.14
C GLY A 19 5.14 24.79 -11.47
N THR A 20 5.24 26.13 -11.51
CA THR A 20 5.77 26.88 -12.65
C THR A 20 7.15 26.38 -13.05
N GLY A 21 7.39 26.16 -14.35
CA GLY A 21 8.68 25.66 -14.85
C GLY A 21 8.84 24.14 -14.82
N GLY A 22 7.77 23.38 -14.61
CA GLY A 22 7.80 21.91 -14.69
C GLY A 22 8.29 21.21 -13.42
N GLN A 23 8.37 21.92 -12.28
CA GLN A 23 8.67 21.31 -11.00
C GLN A 23 7.53 20.39 -10.57
N VAL A 24 7.85 19.17 -10.15
CA VAL A 24 6.89 18.20 -9.62
C VAL A 24 7.27 17.86 -8.20
N LEU A 25 6.46 18.29 -7.24
CA LEU A 25 6.55 17.86 -5.85
C LEU A 25 5.66 16.63 -5.67
N ARG A 26 6.16 15.61 -4.98
CA ARG A 26 5.41 14.38 -4.70
C ARG A 26 5.46 14.13 -3.20
N SER A 27 4.29 13.96 -2.57
CA SER A 27 4.25 13.44 -1.21
C SER A 27 4.78 12.00 -1.18
N GLN A 28 5.18 11.54 0.00
CA GLN A 28 5.28 10.10 0.25
C GLN A 28 3.86 9.51 0.32
N PRO A 29 3.66 8.24 -0.06
CA PRO A 29 2.41 7.53 0.22
C PRO A 29 2.14 7.54 1.73
N LEU A 30 0.87 7.64 2.14
CA LEU A 30 0.49 7.52 3.55
C LEU A 30 0.82 6.14 4.12
N ALA A 31 0.81 5.11 3.26
CA ALA A 31 1.28 3.77 3.58
C ALA A 31 1.74 3.01 2.32
N TYR A 32 2.59 2.01 2.50
CA TYR A 32 3.21 1.24 1.43
C TYR A 32 3.57 -0.19 1.87
N LEU A 33 3.43 -1.14 0.93
CA LEU A 33 3.93 -2.52 1.06
C LEU A 33 5.22 -2.66 0.25
N GLY A 34 6.32 -2.92 0.93
CA GLY A 34 7.64 -3.18 0.36
C GLY A 34 7.81 -4.59 -0.18
N ASP A 35 9.07 -4.92 -0.52
CA ASP A 35 9.38 -6.14 -1.25
C ASP A 35 8.95 -7.40 -0.48
N PRO A 36 8.18 -8.30 -1.12
CA PRO A 36 7.75 -9.54 -0.51
C PRO A 36 8.91 -10.54 -0.42
N ARG A 37 8.99 -11.24 0.71
CA ARG A 37 9.89 -12.37 0.93
C ARG A 37 9.12 -13.55 1.52
N PRO A 38 9.50 -14.81 1.22
CA PRO A 38 8.89 -15.99 1.84
C PRO A 38 9.03 -15.94 3.36
N ASP A 39 7.97 -16.29 4.10
CA ASP A 39 8.05 -16.48 5.54
C ASP A 39 8.38 -17.94 5.91
N PRO A 40 9.32 -18.20 6.84
CA PRO A 40 9.70 -19.57 7.23
C PRO A 40 8.56 -20.43 7.79
N LEU A 41 7.50 -19.81 8.32
CA LEU A 41 6.34 -20.50 8.90
C LEU A 41 5.17 -20.63 7.90
N GLY A 42 5.39 -20.21 6.65
CA GLY A 42 4.35 -20.11 5.62
C GLY A 42 3.77 -18.71 5.53
N GLY A 43 3.39 -18.32 4.31
CA GLY A 43 2.95 -16.95 4.02
C GLY A 43 3.99 -16.13 3.25
N VAL A 44 3.64 -14.87 3.04
CA VAL A 44 4.53 -13.84 2.50
C VAL A 44 4.77 -12.81 3.58
N ARG A 45 6.04 -12.57 3.91
CA ARG A 45 6.45 -11.45 4.75
C ARG A 45 6.69 -10.23 3.87
N VAL A 46 6.05 -9.12 4.21
CA VAL A 46 6.23 -7.83 3.54
C VAL A 46 6.64 -6.78 4.56
N ARG A 47 7.55 -5.88 4.16
CA ARG A 47 7.83 -4.67 4.94
C ARG A 47 6.67 -3.71 4.74
N PHE A 48 6.01 -3.30 5.81
CA PHE A 48 4.97 -2.28 5.79
C PHE A 48 5.53 -0.96 6.31
N GLU A 49 5.18 0.13 5.64
CA GLU A 49 5.42 1.49 6.10
C GLU A 49 4.09 2.23 6.16
N GLY A 50 3.80 2.93 7.25
CA GLY A 50 2.56 3.68 7.42
C GLY A 50 2.44 4.31 8.81
N GLU A 51 1.41 5.12 9.03
CA GLU A 51 1.16 5.76 10.32
C GLU A 51 0.85 4.73 11.43
N ALA A 52 1.62 4.76 12.52
CA ALA A 52 1.37 3.91 13.68
C ALA A 52 0.03 4.25 14.35
N GLY A 53 -0.74 3.23 14.74
CA GLY A 53 -2.05 3.37 15.36
C GLY A 53 -3.22 3.56 14.38
N ARG A 54 -2.95 3.77 13.08
CA ARG A 54 -3.99 3.82 12.05
C ARG A 54 -4.31 2.43 11.52
N GLU A 55 -5.59 2.12 11.34
CA GLU A 55 -6.00 0.85 10.74
C GLU A 55 -5.86 0.89 9.22
N TYR A 56 -5.31 -0.18 8.64
CA TYR A 56 -5.16 -0.40 7.20
C TYR A 56 -5.75 -1.75 6.81
N GLN A 57 -6.47 -1.77 5.69
CA GLN A 57 -6.93 -3.01 5.09
C GLN A 57 -5.93 -3.47 4.02
N VAL A 58 -5.56 -4.74 4.06
CA VAL A 58 -4.79 -5.39 2.99
C VAL A 58 -5.75 -6.22 2.15
N LEU A 59 -5.74 -5.98 0.85
CA LEU A 59 -6.54 -6.68 -0.14
C LEU A 59 -5.66 -7.65 -0.93
N GLY A 60 -6.20 -8.83 -1.23
CA GLY A 60 -5.59 -9.84 -2.08
C GLY A 60 -6.36 -10.00 -3.40
N SER A 61 -5.66 -10.36 -4.47
CA SER A 61 -6.24 -10.69 -5.77
C SER A 61 -5.44 -11.77 -6.50
N PHE A 62 -6.13 -12.64 -7.23
CA PHE A 62 -5.50 -13.64 -8.11
C PHE A 62 -5.48 -13.21 -9.59
N ASP A 63 -6.29 -12.22 -9.96
CA ASP A 63 -6.52 -11.81 -11.35
C ASP A 63 -6.27 -10.31 -11.61
N LEU A 64 -5.86 -9.56 -10.58
CA LEU A 64 -5.69 -8.10 -10.55
C LEU A 64 -6.99 -7.30 -10.76
N ILE A 65 -8.14 -7.97 -10.88
CA ILE A 65 -9.46 -7.37 -11.17
C ILE A 65 -10.32 -7.43 -9.91
N GLN A 66 -10.51 -8.62 -9.33
CA GLN A 66 -11.27 -8.82 -8.11
C GLN A 66 -10.35 -8.78 -6.91
N TRP A 67 -10.62 -7.85 -5.98
CA TRP A 67 -9.84 -7.65 -4.77
C TRP A 67 -10.71 -7.91 -3.55
N SER A 68 -10.25 -8.78 -2.65
CA SER A 68 -10.96 -9.10 -1.41
C SER A 68 -10.06 -8.87 -0.18
N PRO A 69 -10.61 -8.49 0.97
CA PRO A 69 -9.84 -8.35 2.21
C PRO A 69 -9.13 -9.65 2.59
N VAL A 70 -7.84 -9.57 2.91
CA VAL A 70 -7.04 -10.70 3.40
C VAL A 70 -6.48 -10.47 4.79
N ALA A 71 -6.31 -9.21 5.20
CA ALA A 71 -5.90 -8.84 6.55
C ALA A 71 -6.35 -7.42 6.89
N THR A 72 -6.47 -7.17 8.19
CA THR A 72 -6.57 -5.82 8.77
C THR A 72 -5.39 -5.62 9.69
N VAL A 73 -4.70 -4.49 9.56
CA VAL A 73 -3.44 -4.22 10.24
C VAL A 73 -3.50 -2.86 10.91
N THR A 74 -3.19 -2.84 12.20
CA THR A 74 -2.95 -1.61 12.96
C THR A 74 -1.49 -1.62 13.40
N PRO A 75 -0.59 -0.96 12.65
CA PRO A 75 0.83 -0.99 12.92
C PRO A 75 1.13 -0.24 14.22
N THR A 76 2.04 -0.77 15.03
CA THR A 76 2.48 -0.11 16.28
C THR A 76 3.74 0.74 16.06
N LEU A 77 4.41 0.54 14.92
CA LEU A 77 5.60 1.28 14.51
C LEU A 77 5.42 1.81 13.08
N PRO A 78 6.09 2.92 12.72
CA PRO A 78 6.02 3.47 11.36
C PRO A 78 6.51 2.51 10.27
N ILE A 79 7.36 1.55 10.65
CA ILE A 79 7.88 0.50 9.78
C ILE A 79 7.81 -0.82 10.56
N GLN A 80 7.18 -1.84 9.99
CA GLN A 80 7.09 -3.16 10.60
C GLN A 80 6.95 -4.27 9.54
N ASP A 81 7.31 -5.50 9.91
CA ASP A 81 7.00 -6.65 9.06
C ASP A 81 5.54 -7.07 9.25
N LEU A 82 4.85 -7.38 8.15
CA LEU A 82 3.56 -8.06 8.14
C LEU A 82 3.73 -9.45 7.55
N ILE A 83 3.01 -10.42 8.12
CA ILE A 83 2.90 -11.76 7.56
C ILE A 83 1.51 -11.85 6.94
N LEU A 84 1.47 -11.97 5.61
CA LEU A 84 0.25 -12.08 4.83
C LEU A 84 0.01 -13.54 4.43
N PRO A 85 -1.26 -13.98 4.38
CA PRO A 85 -1.59 -15.34 3.97
C PRO A 85 -1.15 -15.56 2.52
N ALA A 86 -0.42 -16.64 2.25
CA ALA A 86 0.06 -17.01 0.92
C ALA A 86 -0.82 -18.08 0.26
N GLU A 87 -2.14 -18.02 0.44
CA GLU A 87 -3.08 -19.03 -0.09
C GLU A 87 -3.27 -18.93 -1.62
N ALA A 88 -2.19 -18.71 -2.36
CA ALA A 88 -2.15 -19.06 -3.76
C ALA A 88 -2.28 -20.58 -3.89
N THR A 89 -3.40 -21.01 -4.45
CA THR A 89 -3.58 -22.39 -4.89
C THR A 89 -2.43 -22.75 -5.83
N ALA A 90 -1.93 -23.98 -5.73
CA ALA A 90 -0.72 -24.44 -6.42
C ALA A 90 -0.69 -24.00 -7.90
N GLY A 91 0.21 -23.07 -8.22
CA GLY A 91 0.44 -22.54 -9.59
C GLY A 91 -0.04 -21.11 -9.86
N GLY A 92 -0.73 -20.45 -8.92
CA GLY A 92 -1.17 -19.05 -9.06
C GLY A 92 -0.24 -18.02 -8.39
N TYR A 93 -0.39 -16.75 -8.76
CA TYR A 93 0.18 -15.60 -8.03
C TYR A 93 -0.92 -14.96 -7.18
N LEU A 94 -0.63 -14.61 -5.93
CA LEU A 94 -1.48 -13.77 -5.09
C LEU A 94 -0.85 -12.37 -5.02
N PHE A 95 -1.58 -11.38 -5.52
CA PHE A 95 -1.18 -9.98 -5.52
C PHE A 95 -1.79 -9.28 -4.31
N TYR A 96 -1.03 -8.37 -3.69
CA TYR A 96 -1.47 -7.60 -2.54
C TYR A 96 -1.48 -6.10 -2.83
N ARG A 97 -2.45 -5.39 -2.26
CA ARG A 97 -2.47 -3.92 -2.20
C ARG A 97 -3.08 -3.45 -0.89
N LEU A 98 -2.85 -2.19 -0.55
CA LEU A 98 -3.62 -1.53 0.49
C LEU A 98 -4.99 -1.13 -0.07
N GLY A 99 -6.03 -1.41 0.69
CA GLY A 99 -7.36 -0.86 0.43
C GLY A 99 -7.42 0.60 0.90
N ASP A 100 -8.34 1.35 0.32
CA ASP A 100 -8.76 2.61 0.95
C ASP A 100 -9.37 2.23 2.31
N GLY A 101 -8.97 2.95 3.37
CA GLY A 101 -9.53 2.74 4.71
C GLY A 101 -11.05 2.88 4.71
N PRO A 102 -11.76 2.49 5.78
CA PRO A 102 -13.18 2.75 5.90
C PRO A 102 -13.54 4.23 5.68
#